data_AF-A0A926ATP9-F1
#
_entry.id   AF-A0A926ATP9-F1
#
_cell.length_a   1.000
_cell.length_b   1.000
_cell.length_c   1.000
_cell.angle_alpha   90.00
_cell.angle_beta   90.00
_cell.angle_gamma   90.00
#
_symmetry.space_group_name_H-M   'P 1'
#
loop_
_entity.id
_entity.type
_entity.pdbx_description
1 polymer ?
#
loop_
_entity_poly.entity_id
_entity_poly.type
_entity_poly.pdbx_seq_one_letter_code
_entity_poly.pdbx_strand_id
1 'polypeptide(L)' 'TFKDVLGVDTLLLGWGQNTDNLHSPNEHFSVADFHRGTRASASLWAKLAAMQDGDSSPSATNIC' A
#
# COMPACT_ATOMS: atom_id res chain seq x y z
N THR A 1 -0.08 -13.42 -11.98
CA THR A 1 -0.35 -12.22 -11.14
C THR A 1 0.45 -11.04 -11.68
N PHE A 2 0.26 -9.79 -11.19
CA PHE A 2 1.11 -8.66 -11.62
C PHE A 2 2.60 -8.95 -11.40
N LYS A 3 2.94 -9.58 -10.27
CA LYS A 3 4.28 -10.05 -9.94
C LYS A 3 4.85 -11.02 -10.99
N ASP A 4 4.08 -12.01 -11.43
CA ASP A 4 4.59 -13.02 -12.40
C ASP A 4 4.86 -12.44 -13.79
N VAL A 5 4.09 -11.43 -14.20
CA VAL A 5 4.23 -10.81 -15.53
C VAL A 5 5.34 -9.76 -15.54
N LEU A 6 5.48 -8.99 -14.46
CA LEU A 6 6.39 -7.85 -14.38
C LEU A 6 7.70 -8.16 -13.66
N GLY A 7 7.78 -9.28 -12.93
CA GLY A 7 8.97 -9.68 -12.17
C GLY A 7 9.28 -8.78 -10.97
N VAL A 8 8.31 -7.99 -10.47
CA VAL A 8 8.50 -7.05 -9.35
C VAL A 8 7.55 -7.34 -8.21
N ASP A 9 7.98 -7.04 -6.98
CA ASP A 9 7.11 -7.12 -5.82
C ASP A 9 5.96 -6.11 -5.92
N THR A 10 4.77 -6.57 -5.55
CA THR A 10 3.54 -5.78 -5.64
C THR A 10 3.01 -5.51 -4.23
N LEU A 11 2.68 -4.25 -3.95
CA LEU A 11 2.09 -3.82 -2.69
C LEU A 11 0.68 -3.28 -2.96
N LEU A 12 -0.31 -3.76 -2.18
CA LEU A 12 -1.67 -3.22 -2.19
C LEU A 12 -1.85 -2.35 -0.94
N LEU A 13 -2.21 -1.09 -1.14
CA LEU A 13 -2.40 -0.13 -0.06
C LEU A 13 -3.85 0.36 -0.07
N GLY A 14 -4.55 0.10 1.03
CA GLY A 14 -5.90 0.59 1.28
C GLY A 14 -5.90 1.62 2.40
N TRP A 15 -6.58 2.74 2.18
CA TRP A 15 -6.78 3.79 3.18
C TRP A 15 -8.23 3.88 3.69
N GLY A 16 -9.12 3.09 3.10
CA GLY A 16 -10.52 3.03 3.48
C GLY A 16 -10.73 2.25 4.77
N GLN A 17 -11.79 2.62 5.48
CA GLN A 17 -12.24 1.90 6.67
C GLN A 17 -13.24 0.81 6.27
N ASN A 18 -13.38 -0.22 7.11
CA ASN A 18 -14.40 -1.25 6.90
C ASN A 18 -15.84 -0.68 6.92
N THR A 19 -16.02 0.52 7.48
CA THR A 19 -17.30 1.22 7.57
C THR A 19 -17.59 2.12 6.37
N ASP A 20 -16.68 2.25 5.42
CA ASP A 20 -16.83 3.15 4.26
C ASP A 20 -17.92 2.69 3.29
N ASN A 21 -18.50 1.50 3.50
CA ASN A 21 -19.62 0.96 2.73
C ASN A 21 -19.31 0.85 1.23
N LEU A 22 -18.11 0.36 0.89
CA LEU A 22 -17.71 0.17 -0.50
C LEU A 22 -18.78 -0.63 -1.28
N HIS A 23 -19.26 -0.06 -2.39
CA HIS A 23 -20.32 -0.62 -3.22
C HIS A 23 -21.70 -0.76 -2.53
N SER A 24 -21.93 -0.05 -1.43
CA SER A 24 -23.20 -0.05 -0.69
C SER A 24 -23.77 1.38 -0.55
N PRO A 25 -25.06 1.55 -0.25
CA PRO A 25 -25.62 2.88 0.00
C PRO A 25 -24.90 3.62 1.12
N ASN A 26 -24.83 4.95 1.01
CA ASN A 26 -24.04 5.82 1.90
C ASN A 26 -22.55 5.43 1.93
N GLU A 27 -22.01 5.02 0.79
CA GLU A 27 -20.56 4.97 0.57
C GLU A 27 -19.96 6.34 0.88
N HIS A 28 -18.96 6.34 1.75
CA HIS A 28 -18.32 7.57 2.20
C HIS A 28 -16.84 7.31 2.47
N PHE A 29 -16.08 8.39 2.58
CA PHE A 29 -14.67 8.31 2.88
C PHE A 29 -14.32 9.37 3.93
N SER A 30 -13.57 8.97 4.94
CA SER A 30 -13.13 9.86 6.02
C SER A 30 -12.18 10.94 5.48
N VAL A 31 -12.53 12.22 5.64
CA VAL A 31 -11.68 13.35 5.23
C VAL A 31 -10.34 13.31 5.96
N ALA A 32 -10.34 12.86 7.22
CA ALA A 32 -9.10 12.68 7.97
C ALA A 32 -8.22 11.58 7.37
N ASP A 33 -8.81 10.46 6.92
CA ASP A 33 -8.10 9.39 6.22
C ASP A 33 -7.63 9.81 4.83
N PHE A 34 -8.36 10.70 4.16
CA PHE A 34 -7.93 11.27 2.87
C PHE A 34 -6.61 12.04 3.03
N HIS A 35 -6.54 12.90 4.05
CA HIS A 35 -5.32 13.64 4.35
C HIS A 35 -4.19 12.73 4.87
N ARG A 36 -4.50 11.71 5.68
CA ARG A 36 -3.51 10.73 6.16
C ARG A 36 -2.96 9.90 5.00
N GLY A 37 -3.82 9.36 4.14
CA GLY A 37 -3.46 8.58 2.96
C GLY A 37 -2.60 9.38 1.98
N THR A 38 -2.92 10.66 1.78
CA THR A 38 -2.07 11.57 0.98
C THR A 38 -0.66 11.68 1.55
N ARG A 39 -0.54 11.95 2.86
CA ARG A 39 0.77 12.04 3.53
C ARG A 39 1.53 10.72 3.52
N ALA A 40 0.84 9.60 3.75
CA ALA A 40 1.42 8.27 3.73
C ALA A 40 1.96 7.92 2.34
N SER A 41 1.16 8.14 1.29
CA SER A 41 1.54 7.90 -0.10
C SER A 41 2.75 8.74 -0.52
N ALA A 42 2.80 10.02 -0.13
CA ALA A 42 3.96 10.87 -0.39
C ALA A 42 5.21 10.41 0.38
N SER A 43 5.05 10.03 1.65
CA SER A 43 6.16 9.59 2.52
C SER A 43 6.76 8.25 2.10
N LEU A 44 5.94 7.37 1.51
CA LEU A 44 6.35 6.03 1.07
C LEU A 44 7.58 6.09 0.15
N TRP A 45 7.57 6.99 -0.83
CA TRP A 45 8.69 7.12 -1.78
C TRP A 45 10.01 7.48 -1.10
N ALA A 46 9.98 8.42 -0.15
CA ALA A 46 11.17 8.79 0.60
C ALA A 46 11.67 7.63 1.48
N LYS A 47 10.76 6.84 2.04
CA LYS A 47 11.12 5.65 2.83
C LYS A 47 11.74 4.57 1.96
N LEU A 48 11.13 4.24 0.83
CA LEU A 48 11.67 3.27 -0.13
C LEU A 48 13.05 3.69 -0.63
N ALA A 49 13.24 4.97 -0.97
CA ALA A 49 14.53 5.49 -1.42
C ALA A 49 15.63 5.44 -0.34
N ALA A 50 15.25 5.47 0.95
CA ALA A 50 16.18 5.40 2.06
C ALA A 50 16.51 3.96 2.50
N MET A 51 15.81 2.96 1.98
CA MET A 51 16.13 1.54 2.24
C MET A 51 17.38 1.19 1.41
N GLN A 52 18.41 0.65 2.06
CA GLN A 52 19.62 0.16 1.40
C GLN A 52 19.48 -1.33 1.10
N ASP A 53 19.88 -1.73 -0.11
CA ASP A 53 19.92 -3.12 -0.57
C ASP A 53 21.06 -3.88 0.15
N GLY A 54 20.75 -4.36 1.34
CA GLY A 54 21.64 -5.18 2.16
C GLY A 54 21.35 -6.68 2.14
N ASP A 55 20.43 -7.18 1.30
CA ASP A 55 20.15 -8.62 1.26
C ASP A 55 19.83 -9.10 -0.16
N SER A 56 20.85 -9.64 -0.82
CA SER A 56 20.73 -10.44 -2.04
C SER A 56 20.27 -11.85 -1.70
N SER A 57 19.02 -12.01 -1.26
CA SER A 57 18.41 -13.33 -1.07
C SER A 57 17.00 -13.35 -1.65
N PRO A 58 16.61 -14.39 -2.42
CA PRO A 58 15.25 -14.53 -2.91
C PRO A 58 14.38 -15.06 -1.76
N SER A 59 14.07 -14.22 -0.79
CA SER A 59 13.24 -14.61 0.34
C SER A 59 11.79 -14.28 0.05
N ALA A 60 11.07 -15.31 -0.40
CA ALA A 60 9.63 -15.40 -0.27
C ALA A 60 9.25 -15.23 1.22
N THR A 61 9.08 -13.99 1.65
CA THR A 61 8.51 -13.71 2.97
C THR A 61 7.05 -13.37 2.80
N ASN A 62 6.27 -14.37 3.15
CA ASN A 62 4.86 -14.32 3.51
C ASN A 62 4.67 -13.18 4.53
N ILE A 63 4.32 -11.99 4.05
CA ILE A 63 3.77 -10.93 4.90
C ILE A 63 2.29 -11.25 4.99
N CYS A 64 1.92 -11.89 6.10
CA CYS A 64 0.54 -12.04 6.55
C CYS A 64 -0.15 -10.68 6.64
#